data_AF-A0A101XWX8-F1
#
_entry.id   AF-A0A101XWX8-F1
#
_cell.length_a   1.000
_cell.length_b   1.000
_cell.length_c   1.000
_cell.angle_alpha   90.00
_cell.angle_beta   90.00
_cell.angle_gamma   90.00
#
_symmetry.space_group_name_H-M   'P 1'
#
loop_
_entity.id
_entity.type
_entity.pdbx_description
1 polymer ?
#
loop_
_entity_poly.entity_id
_entity_poly.type
_entity_poly.pdbx_seq_one_letter_code
_entity_poly.pdbx_strand_id
1 'polypeptide(L)'
;MINNRLSRIELFAFSSRPSFMHHSEPYGCWYGVLKLTCGQQICYSDCVLCAGDHGVDLIKWGSFLKGICHCTIEEADDYVRLHGREWNADQLILLKTALDSMFISTGHIPMKSGDGADSYLNPATLITEAVSYYSLLS
;
A
#
# COMPACT_ATOMS: atom_id res chain seq x y z
N MET A 1 1.12 -4.06 25.81
CA MET A 1 0.96 -2.70 25.26
C MET A 1 0.69 -2.84 23.77
N ILE A 2 -0.38 -2.24 23.26
CA ILE A 2 -0.65 -2.25 21.82
C ILE A 2 0.36 -1.28 21.20
N ASN A 3 1.23 -1.79 20.33
CA ASN A 3 2.21 -0.96 19.64
C ASN A 3 1.51 -0.30 18.46
N ASN A 4 1.09 0.96 18.64
CA ASN A 4 0.35 1.76 17.64
C ASN A 4 1.28 2.49 16.67
N ARG A 5 2.53 2.02 16.53
CA ARG A 5 3.53 2.62 15.63
C ARG A 5 3.75 1.73 14.42
N LEU A 6 3.97 2.37 13.28
CA LEU A 6 4.38 1.71 12.04
C LEU A 6 5.68 0.96 12.29
N SER A 7 5.64 -0.37 12.22
CA SER A 7 6.79 -1.24 12.47
C SER A 7 7.47 -1.68 11.19
N ARG A 8 6.71 -1.74 10.08
CA ARG A 8 7.23 -2.17 8.78
C ARG A 8 6.50 -1.45 7.65
N ILE A 9 7.28 -1.06 6.65
CA ILE A 9 6.82 -0.46 5.40
C ILE A 9 7.49 -1.26 4.29
N GLU A 10 6.68 -1.87 3.44
CA GLU A 10 7.16 -2.68 2.30
C GLU A 10 6.57 -2.09 1.03
N LEU A 11 7.40 -1.91 0.02
CA LEU A 11 7.00 -1.40 -1.29
C LEU A 11 7.41 -2.43 -2.34
N PHE A 12 6.43 -2.87 -3.11
CA PHE A 12 6.60 -3.83 -4.19
C PHE A 12 6.32 -3.14 -5.52
N ALA A 13 7.09 -3.48 -6.56
CA ALA A 13 6.92 -2.95 -7.89
C ALA A 13 6.72 -4.09 -8.89
N PHE A 14 5.73 -3.95 -9.75
CA PHE A 14 5.34 -4.96 -10.74
C PHE A 14 5.31 -4.33 -12.14
N SER A 15 5.82 -5.05 -13.14
CA SER A 15 5.78 -4.63 -14.55
C SER A 15 4.42 -4.90 -15.22
N SER A 16 3.49 -5.49 -14.49
CA SER A 16 2.12 -5.80 -14.90
C SER A 16 1.19 -5.63 -13.70
N ARG A 17 -0.05 -5.18 -13.90
CA ARG A 17 -0.98 -4.97 -12.79
C ARG A 17 -1.30 -6.34 -12.19
N PRO A 18 -1.20 -6.49 -10.86
CA PRO A 18 -1.70 -7.69 -10.19
C PRO A 18 -3.24 -7.65 -10.20
N SER A 19 -3.85 -8.00 -11.32
CA SER A 19 -5.29 -8.01 -11.54
C SER A 19 -5.73 -9.29 -12.24
N PHE A 20 -6.77 -9.92 -11.72
CA PHE A 20 -7.44 -11.05 -12.39
C PHE A 20 -8.40 -10.60 -13.50
N MET A 21 -8.67 -9.29 -13.60
CA MET A 21 -9.50 -8.71 -14.67
C MET A 21 -8.62 -8.46 -15.90
N HIS A 22 -8.94 -9.14 -17.01
CA HIS A 22 -8.30 -8.99 -18.32
C HIS A 22 -8.65 -7.64 -18.96
N HIS A 23 -7.94 -6.59 -18.57
CA HIS A 23 -7.88 -5.35 -19.34
C HIS A 23 -6.50 -5.23 -19.98
N SER A 24 -6.46 -4.78 -21.25
CA SER A 24 -5.20 -4.52 -21.94
C SER A 24 -4.45 -3.42 -21.20
N GLU A 25 -3.37 -3.77 -20.53
CA GLU A 25 -2.56 -2.81 -19.79
C GLU A 25 -1.70 -1.96 -20.75
N PRO A 26 -1.60 -0.65 -20.52
CA PRO A 26 -0.69 0.18 -21.28
C PRO A 26 0.75 -0.29 -21.08
N TYR A 27 1.42 -0.62 -22.19
CA TYR A 27 2.81 -1.07 -22.21
C TYR A 27 3.73 -0.02 -21.56
N GLY A 28 4.70 -0.48 -20.75
CA GLY A 28 5.68 0.41 -20.10
C GLY A 28 5.20 1.07 -18.81
N CYS A 29 4.18 0.52 -18.15
CA CYS A 29 3.75 0.98 -16.82
C CYS A 29 4.34 0.11 -15.71
N TRP A 30 4.66 0.73 -14.58
CA TRP A 30 5.01 0.03 -13.34
C TRP A 30 3.91 0.25 -12.31
N TYR A 31 3.51 -0.82 -11.64
CA TYR A 31 2.49 -0.81 -10.59
C TYR A 31 3.14 -0.98 -9.23
N GLY A 32 2.77 -0.14 -8.29
CA GLY A 32 3.28 -0.14 -6.93
C GLY A 32 2.26 -0.72 -5.98
N VAL A 33 2.69 -1.58 -5.08
CA VAL A 33 1.90 -2.01 -3.93
C VAL A 33 2.64 -1.60 -2.66
N LEU A 34 1.96 -0.84 -1.81
CA LEU A 34 2.46 -0.46 -0.50
C LEU A 34 1.77 -1.33 0.56
N LYS A 35 2.58 -1.87 1.47
CA LYS A 35 2.11 -2.60 2.64
C LYS A 35 2.63 -1.90 3.89
N LEU A 36 1.71 -1.47 4.75
CA LEU A 36 2.00 -0.91 6.06
C LEU A 36 1.71 -1.95 7.14
N THR A 37 2.56 -2.03 8.15
CA THR A 37 2.34 -2.86 9.35
C THR A 37 2.37 -1.98 10.60
N CYS A 38 1.32 -2.06 11.42
CA CYS A 38 1.18 -1.35 12.69
C CYS A 38 0.70 -2.34 13.76
N GLY A 39 1.62 -2.82 14.61
CA GLY A 39 1.32 -3.89 15.56
C GLY A 39 0.86 -5.17 14.85
N GLN A 40 -0.40 -5.57 15.04
CA GLN A 40 -1.02 -6.73 14.36
C GLN A 40 -1.79 -6.35 13.10
N GLN A 41 -1.93 -5.06 12.80
CA GLN A 41 -2.67 -4.57 11.65
C GLN A 41 -1.75 -4.50 10.44
N ILE A 42 -2.28 -4.93 9.30
CA ILE A 42 -1.63 -4.85 8.00
C ILE A 42 -2.62 -4.22 7.04
N CYS A 43 -2.21 -3.18 6.32
CA CYS A 43 -3.00 -2.57 5.27
C CYS A 43 -2.19 -2.49 3.99
N TYR A 44 -2.92 -2.58 2.87
CA TYR A 44 -2.38 -2.55 1.53
C TYR A 44 -3.01 -1.40 0.75
N SER A 45 -2.25 -0.85 -0.18
CA SER A 45 -2.75 0.02 -1.24
C SER A 45 -1.94 -0.21 -2.51
N ASP A 46 -2.52 0.15 -3.66
CA ASP A 46 -1.87 0.07 -4.95
C ASP A 46 -1.98 1.39 -5.73
N CYS A 47 -1.01 1.64 -6.61
CA CYS A 47 -1.04 2.77 -7.54
C CYS A 47 -0.20 2.47 -8.80
N VAL A 48 -0.29 3.36 -9.79
CA VAL A 48 0.65 3.39 -10.91
C VAL A 48 1.86 4.19 -10.46
N LEU A 49 3.05 3.57 -10.45
CA LEU A 49 4.31 4.23 -10.08
C LEU A 49 4.83 5.09 -11.21
N CYS A 50 4.92 4.50 -12.41
CA CYS A 50 5.44 5.16 -13.60
C CYS A 50 4.54 4.80 -14.78
N ALA A 51 4.20 5.80 -15.59
CA ALA A 51 3.63 5.60 -16.91
C ALA A 51 4.54 6.31 -17.94
N GLY A 52 5.16 5.55 -18.84
CA GLY A 52 6.12 6.08 -19.81
C GLY A 52 7.45 6.54 -19.19
N ASP A 53 8.00 7.66 -19.65
CA ASP A 53 9.36 8.13 -19.28
C ASP A 53 9.46 8.84 -17.92
N HIS A 54 8.36 8.96 -17.18
CA HIS A 54 8.35 9.61 -15.87
C HIS A 54 8.73 8.59 -14.79
N GLY A 55 10.04 8.39 -14.61
CA GLY A 55 10.58 7.51 -13.58
C GLY A 55 10.37 8.06 -12.17
N VAL A 56 10.06 7.17 -11.22
CA VAL A 56 10.05 7.47 -9.79
C VAL A 56 11.46 7.38 -9.22
N ASP A 57 11.89 8.42 -8.51
CA ASP A 57 13.11 8.37 -7.70
C ASP A 57 12.86 7.50 -6.45
N LEU A 58 13.16 6.21 -6.57
CA LEU A 58 13.00 5.23 -5.49
C LEU A 58 13.91 5.51 -4.28
N ILE A 59 15.06 6.18 -4.48
CA ILE A 59 15.99 6.50 -3.39
C ILE A 59 15.37 7.60 -2.52
N LYS A 60 14.91 8.68 -3.18
CA LYS A 60 14.23 9.77 -2.49
C LYS A 60 12.96 9.26 -1.82
N TRP A 61 12.20 8.41 -2.51
CA TRP A 61 10.93 7.90 -1.98
C TRP A 61 11.14 6.94 -0.80
N GLY A 62 12.11 6.04 -0.88
CA GLY A 62 12.51 5.18 0.23
C GLY A 62 12.95 5.99 1.46
N SER A 63 13.68 7.09 1.25
CA SER A 63 14.08 8.01 2.33
C SER A 63 12.88 8.69 2.99
N PHE A 64 11.89 9.11 2.20
CA PHE A 64 10.63 9.67 2.69
C PHE A 64 9.82 8.65 3.49
N LEU A 65 9.64 7.43 2.95
CA LEU A 65 8.93 6.34 3.63
C LEU A 65 9.63 5.94 4.94
N LYS A 66 10.96 5.99 4.98
CA LYS A 66 11.73 5.76 6.21
C LYS A 66 11.42 6.83 7.27
N GLY A 67 11.13 8.07 6.85
CA GLY A 67 10.77 9.18 7.74
C GLY A 67 9.49 8.96 8.55
N ILE A 68 8.56 8.16 8.03
CA ILE A 68 7.32 7.78 8.74
C ILE A 68 7.42 6.42 9.45
N CYS A 69 8.54 5.71 9.30
CA CYS A 69 8.76 4.47 10.04
C CYS A 69 8.85 4.78 11.54
N HIS A 70 8.20 3.96 12.36
CA HIS A 70 8.04 4.16 13.81
C HIS A 70 7.15 5.33 14.23
N CYS A 71 6.54 6.07 13.30
CA CYS A 71 5.48 7.02 13.63
C CYS A 71 4.19 6.30 14.05
N THR A 72 3.35 6.94 14.88
CA THR A 72 1.94 6.56 14.96
C THR A 72 1.24 6.88 13.62
N ILE A 73 0.01 6.38 13.44
CA ILE A 73 -0.75 6.63 12.21
C ILE A 73 -1.00 8.14 12.06
N GLU A 74 -1.31 8.83 13.16
CA GLU A 74 -1.53 10.29 13.20
C GLU A 74 -0.24 11.07 12.90
N GLU A 75 0.87 10.68 13.53
CA GLU A 75 2.19 11.28 13.26
C GLU A 75 2.59 11.09 11.79
N ALA A 76 2.28 9.93 11.20
CA ALA A 76 2.54 9.65 9.80
C ALA A 76 1.64 10.48 8.86
N ASP A 77 0.35 10.63 9.14
CA ASP A 77 -0.55 11.49 8.35
C ASP A 77 -0.07 12.95 8.37
N ASP A 78 0.31 13.46 9.55
CA ASP A 78 0.86 14.80 9.70
C ASP A 78 2.16 14.99 8.91
N TYR A 79 3.06 14.01 8.96
CA TYR A 79 4.29 14.02 8.19
C TYR A 79 4.01 14.06 6.68
N VAL A 80 3.09 13.23 6.19
CA VAL A 80 2.68 13.20 4.78
C VAL A 80 2.05 14.52 4.36
N ARG A 81 1.23 15.13 5.22
CA ARG A 81 0.63 16.44 4.95
C ARG A 81 1.67 17.55 4.86
N LEU A 82 2.70 17.52 5.71
CA LEU A 82 3.74 18.55 5.78
C LEU A 82 4.78 18.43 4.66
N HIS A 83 5.23 17.21 4.39
CA HIS A 83 6.33 16.92 3.47
C HIS A 83 5.86 16.37 2.11
N GLY A 84 4.57 16.11 1.94
CA GLY A 84 4.01 15.47 0.74
C GLY A 84 4.06 16.30 -0.55
N ARG A 85 4.22 17.63 -0.46
CA ARG A 85 4.03 18.55 -1.60
C ARG A 85 5.01 18.34 -2.77
N GLU A 86 6.13 17.67 -2.54
CA GLU A 86 7.14 17.38 -3.56
C GLU A 86 6.88 16.10 -4.35
N TRP A 87 5.87 15.30 -3.96
CA TRP A 87 5.56 14.00 -4.55
C TRP A 87 4.42 14.09 -5.55
N ASN A 88 4.41 13.17 -6.51
CA ASN A 88 3.32 13.10 -7.48
C ASN A 88 2.01 12.63 -6.80
N ALA A 89 0.89 12.89 -7.45
CA ALA A 89 -0.43 12.56 -6.90
C ALA A 89 -0.59 11.07 -6.60
N ASP A 90 -0.08 10.20 -7.47
CA ASP A 90 -0.23 8.74 -7.33
C ASP A 90 0.53 8.18 -6.12
N GLN A 91 1.73 8.68 -5.84
CA GLN A 91 2.52 8.32 -4.66
C GLN A 91 1.84 8.77 -3.36
N LEU A 92 1.26 9.97 -3.37
CA LEU A 92 0.54 10.50 -2.21
C LEU A 92 -0.76 9.74 -1.97
N ILE A 93 -1.50 9.44 -3.04
CA ILE A 93 -2.73 8.63 -2.97
C ILE A 93 -2.41 7.26 -2.40
N LEU A 94 -1.37 6.58 -2.90
CA LEU A 94 -0.94 5.27 -2.40
C LEU A 94 -0.77 5.29 -0.87
N LEU A 95 -0.02 6.27 -0.36
CA LEU A 95 0.28 6.34 1.05
C LEU A 95 -0.94 6.74 1.90
N LYS A 96 -1.72 7.72 1.46
CA LYS A 96 -2.94 8.16 2.17
C LYS A 96 -3.98 7.06 2.24
N THR A 97 -4.24 6.35 1.13
CA THR A 97 -5.19 5.24 1.12
C THR A 97 -4.80 4.14 2.09
N ALA A 98 -3.50 3.83 2.22
CA ALA A 98 -3.04 2.84 3.20
C ALA A 98 -3.21 3.33 4.66
N LEU A 99 -2.92 4.61 4.93
CA LEU A 99 -3.10 5.21 6.27
C LEU A 99 -4.58 5.33 6.64
N ASP A 100 -5.44 5.76 5.72
CA ASP A 100 -6.89 5.83 5.90
C ASP A 100 -7.48 4.44 6.19
N SER A 101 -7.01 3.41 5.49
CA SER A 101 -7.42 2.03 5.73
C SER A 101 -7.04 1.56 7.14
N MET A 102 -5.87 1.98 7.65
CA MET A 102 -5.46 1.71 9.03
C MET A 102 -6.38 2.41 10.05
N PHE A 103 -6.77 3.67 9.82
CA PHE A 103 -7.73 4.38 10.68
C PHE A 103 -9.09 3.68 10.74
N ILE A 104 -9.58 3.16 9.62
CA ILE A 104 -10.84 2.41 9.58
C ILE A 104 -10.69 1.08 10.35
N SER A 105 -9.54 0.41 10.21
CA SER A 105 -9.27 -0.86 10.89
C SER A 105 -9.02 -0.71 12.40
N THR A 106 -8.58 0.44 12.91
CA THR A 106 -8.45 0.68 14.36
C THR A 106 -9.81 0.91 15.04
N GLY A 107 -10.82 1.34 14.29
CA GLY A 107 -12.21 1.48 14.77
C GLY A 107 -13.02 0.17 14.78
N HIS A 108 -12.58 -0.85 14.05
CA HIS A 108 -13.26 -2.14 13.93
C HIS A 108 -12.41 -3.30 14.46
N ILE A 109 -12.89 -3.96 15.52
CA ILE A 109 -12.42 -5.29 15.97
C ILE A 109 -12.49 -6.24 14.75
N PRO A 110 -11.47 -7.06 14.48
CA PRO A 110 -11.40 -7.86 13.25
C PRO A 110 -12.63 -8.76 13.11
N MET A 111 -13.41 -8.53 12.05
CA MET A 111 -14.43 -9.47 11.62
C MET A 111 -13.71 -10.74 11.17
N LYS A 112 -13.88 -11.79 11.97
CA LYS A 112 -13.57 -13.18 11.63
C LYS A 112 -14.29 -13.48 10.31
N SER A 113 -13.55 -13.63 9.22
CA SER A 113 -14.10 -14.02 7.92
C SER A 113 -14.77 -15.38 8.06
N GLY A 114 -16.09 -15.34 8.19
CA GLY A 114 -16.97 -16.50 8.12
C GLY A 114 -17.21 -16.83 6.66
N ASP A 115 -17.05 -18.12 6.36
CA ASP A 115 -17.40 -18.82 5.13
C ASP A 115 -18.75 -18.33 4.56
N GLY A 116 -18.77 -17.92 3.29
CA GLY A 116 -19.97 -17.39 2.65
C GLY A 116 -19.67 -16.78 1.27
N ALA A 117 -19.81 -17.61 0.24
CA ALA A 117 -19.69 -17.24 -1.15
C ALA A 117 -20.69 -16.13 -1.56
N ASP A 118 -20.17 -14.99 -2.00
CA ASP A 118 -20.75 -14.24 -3.11
C ASP A 118 -19.68 -13.38 -3.79
N SER A 119 -19.64 -13.50 -5.11
CA SER A 119 -18.52 -13.16 -5.99
C SER A 119 -18.43 -11.66 -6.30
N TYR A 120 -17.76 -10.92 -5.43
CA TYR A 120 -16.95 -9.76 -5.83
C TYR A 120 -15.64 -9.87 -5.06
N LEU A 121 -14.59 -10.36 -5.72
CA LEU A 121 -13.26 -10.44 -5.15
C LEU A 121 -12.87 -9.05 -4.66
N ASN A 122 -12.82 -8.88 -3.33
CA ASN A 122 -12.36 -7.66 -2.73
C ASN A 122 -10.93 -7.39 -3.26
N PRO A 123 -10.67 -6.25 -3.92
CA PRO A 123 -9.35 -5.96 -4.49
C PRO A 123 -8.24 -6.05 -3.44
N ALA A 124 -8.53 -5.78 -2.16
CA ALA A 124 -7.58 -5.97 -1.07
C ALA A 124 -7.18 -7.45 -0.87
N THR A 125 -8.12 -8.39 -1.07
CA THR A 125 -7.83 -9.84 -1.01
C THR A 125 -6.95 -10.26 -2.18
N LEU A 126 -7.25 -9.76 -3.38
CA LEU A 126 -6.46 -10.05 -4.59
C LEU A 126 -5.03 -9.52 -4.50
N ILE A 127 -4.86 -8.30 -3.96
CA ILE A 127 -3.54 -7.70 -3.71
C ILE A 127 -2.79 -8.52 -2.66
N THR A 128 -3.47 -8.95 -1.59
CA THR A 128 -2.85 -9.78 -0.55
C THR A 128 -2.39 -11.12 -1.10
N GLU A 129 -3.21 -11.79 -1.93
CA GLU A 129 -2.86 -13.04 -2.58
C GLU A 129 -1.71 -12.88 -3.57
N ALA A 130 -1.74 -11.84 -4.40
CA ALA A 130 -0.66 -11.53 -5.33
C ALA A 130 0.66 -11.28 -4.60
N VAL A 131 0.69 -10.39 -3.60
CA VAL A 131 1.90 -10.11 -2.81
C VAL A 131 2.41 -11.37 -2.11
N SER A 132 1.51 -12.20 -1.56
CA SER A 132 1.89 -13.45 -0.90
C SER A 132 2.50 -14.45 -1.89
N TYR A 133 1.91 -14.59 -3.08
CA TYR A 133 2.43 -15.45 -4.15
C TYR A 133 3.83 -15.01 -4.59
N TYR A 134 4.04 -13.72 -4.83
CA TYR A 134 5.33 -13.20 -5.25
C TYR A 134 6.40 -13.26 -4.14
N SER A 135 6.00 -13.13 -2.87
CA SER A 135 6.91 -13.24 -1.72
C SER A 135 7.36 -14.69 -1.43
N LEU A 136 6.65 -15.70 -1.94
CA LEU A 136 7.03 -17.12 -1.83
C LEU A 136 8.01 -17.56 -2.94
N LEU A 137 8.16 -16.75 -3.98
CA LEU A 137 9.00 -17.04 -5.14
C LEU A 137 10.38 -16.33 -5.10
N SER A 138 10.62 -15.49 -4.10
CA SER A 138 11.87 -14.75 -3.85
C SER A 138 12.67 -15.35 -2.70
#